data_AF-A0A7R9MHT9-F1
#
_entry.id   AF-A0A7R9MHT9-F1
#
_cell.length_a   1.000
_cell.length_b   1.000
_cell.length_c   1.000
_cell.angle_alpha   90.00
_cell.angle_beta   90.00
_cell.angle_gamma   90.00
#
_symmetry.space_group_name_H-M   'P 1'
#
loop_
_entity.id
_entity.type
_entity.pdbx_description
1 polymer ?
#
loop_
_entity_poly.entity_id
_entity_poly.type
_entity_poly.pdbx_seq_one_letter_code
_entity_poly.pdbx_strand_id
1 'polypeptide(L)'
;MENLFNLYEFMKILSYFSEFYSQNPLQRVNALDFTFSCHQLLERGSNEETVFGTGGKLLQSLMRLMKNLSGLQYLSLRELLLEPNEAQYLLDDVAINCCQTLLTLKVLNCSKQPYPILHVGVFINLKTLVISPQ
;
A
#
# COMPACT_ATOMS: atom_id res chain seq x y z
N MET A 1 7.47 -12.23 15.12
CA MET A 1 8.41 -11.13 15.41
C MET A 1 7.89 -9.89 14.70
N GLU A 2 6.87 -9.16 15.16
CA GLU A 2 6.27 -8.17 14.25
C GLU A 2 5.92 -6.87 14.97
N ASN A 3 6.97 -6.12 15.29
CA ASN A 3 6.85 -4.74 15.73
C ASN A 3 6.51 -3.88 14.51
N LEU A 4 5.40 -3.13 14.54
CA LEU A 4 5.04 -2.14 13.51
C LEU A 4 6.19 -1.17 13.19
N PHE A 5 7.03 -0.88 14.19
CA PHE A 5 8.24 -0.10 14.03
C PHE A 5 9.25 -0.76 13.08
N ASN A 6 9.46 -2.08 13.17
CA ASN A 6 10.38 -2.79 12.29
C ASN A 6 9.89 -2.78 10.84
N LEU A 7 8.57 -2.95 10.64
CA LEU A 7 7.96 -2.85 9.31
C LEU A 7 8.10 -1.43 8.74
N TYR A 8 7.80 -0.42 9.56
CA TYR A 8 7.99 0.99 9.20
C TYR A 8 9.44 1.30 8.80
N GLU A 9 10.42 0.90 9.63
CA GLU A 9 11.84 1.12 9.36
C GLU A 9 12.31 0.31 8.14
N PHE A 10 11.81 -0.91 7.94
CA PHE A 10 12.12 -1.71 6.74
C PHE A 10 11.71 -1.00 5.45
N MET A 11 10.45 -0.56 5.37
CA MET A 11 9.95 0.18 4.19
C MET A 11 10.74 1.47 3.97
N LYS A 12 11.10 2.16 5.05
CA LYS A 12 11.89 3.38 5.03
C LYS A 12 13.31 3.14 4.52
N ILE A 13 14.02 2.13 5.05
CA ILE A 13 15.37 1.76 4.61
C ILE A 13 15.37 1.37 3.14
N LEU A 14 14.42 0.56 2.68
CA LEU A 14 14.31 0.19 1.27
C LEU A 14 14.06 1.40 0.37
N SER A 15 13.17 2.31 0.78
CA SER A 15 12.90 3.54 0.03
C SER A 15 14.15 4.41 -0.09
N TYR A 16 14.88 4.63 1.01
CA TYR A 16 16.14 5.37 0.99
C TYR A 16 17.20 4.68 0.13
N PHE A 17 17.29 3.34 0.21
CA PHE A 17 18.19 2.56 -0.62
C PHE A 17 17.88 2.78 -2.11
N SER A 18 16.61 2.72 -2.53
CA SER A 18 16.25 2.96 -3.93
C SER A 18 16.54 4.38 -4.42
N GLU A 19 16.34 5.37 -3.55
CA GLU A 19 16.50 6.79 -3.87
C GLU A 19 17.96 7.24 -3.88
N PHE A 20 18.85 6.50 -3.20
CA PHE A 20 20.27 6.82 -3.12
C PHE A 20 21.00 6.60 -4.46
N TYR A 21 20.62 5.58 -5.23
CA TYR A 21 21.27 5.26 -6.49
C TYR A 21 20.63 6.00 -7.67
N SER A 22 21.45 6.41 -8.64
CA SER A 22 20.99 7.06 -9.87
C SER A 22 20.08 6.16 -10.71
N GLN A 23 20.37 4.86 -10.73
CA GLN A 23 19.50 3.83 -11.26
C GLN A 23 18.82 3.13 -10.10
N ASN A 24 17.50 3.19 -10.06
CA ASN A 24 16.73 2.57 -8.99
C ASN A 24 16.94 1.05 -8.97
N PRO A 25 17.59 0.48 -7.94
CA PRO A 25 17.85 -0.95 -7.85
C PRO A 25 16.57 -1.79 -7.69
N LEU A 26 15.47 -1.19 -7.22
CA LEU A 26 14.18 -1.84 -7.03
C LEU A 26 13.31 -1.85 -8.29
N GLN A 27 13.78 -1.29 -9.42
CA GLN A 27 13.02 -1.24 -10.67
C GLN A 27 12.59 -2.60 -11.23
N ARG A 28 13.20 -3.71 -10.77
CA ARG A 28 12.85 -5.08 -11.17
C ARG A 28 11.88 -5.78 -10.21
N VAL A 29 11.55 -5.15 -9.09
CA VAL A 29 10.52 -5.65 -8.19
C VAL A 29 9.18 -5.53 -8.90
N ASN A 30 8.55 -6.67 -9.17
CA ASN A 30 7.34 -6.75 -9.98
C ASN A 30 6.08 -7.05 -9.17
N ALA A 31 6.22 -7.39 -7.88
CA ALA A 31 5.11 -7.73 -7.03
C ALA A 31 5.27 -7.10 -5.64
N LEU A 32 4.23 -6.44 -5.18
CA LEU A 32 4.05 -6.05 -3.79
C LEU A 32 2.72 -6.61 -3.29
N ASP A 33 2.79 -7.37 -2.20
CA ASP A 33 1.61 -7.82 -1.49
C ASP A 33 1.69 -7.38 -0.03
N PHE A 34 0.86 -6.42 0.34
CA PHE A 34 0.84 -5.79 1.65
C PHE A 34 -0.51 -6.01 2.33
N THR A 35 -0.47 -6.51 3.57
CA THR A 35 -1.64 -6.69 4.42
C THR A 35 -1.34 -6.08 5.78
N PHE A 36 -2.22 -5.22 6.25
CA PHE A 36 -2.08 -4.65 7.58
C PHE A 36 -2.81 -5.49 8.62
N SER A 37 -2.08 -6.39 9.27
CA SER A 37 -2.61 -7.35 10.24
C SER A 37 -2.82 -6.75 11.64
N CYS A 38 -3.61 -5.67 11.77
CA CYS A 38 -3.85 -5.04 13.09
C CYS A 38 -4.67 -5.91 14.05
N HIS A 39 -5.53 -6.80 13.54
CA HIS A 39 -6.34 -7.71 14.36
C HIS A 39 -5.49 -8.60 15.29
N GLN A 40 -4.28 -8.97 14.87
CA GLN A 40 -3.35 -9.80 15.66
C GLN A 40 -2.75 -9.04 16.86
N LEU A 41 -2.76 -7.70 16.84
CA LEU A 41 -2.32 -6.87 17.96
C LEU A 41 -3.43 -6.70 19.01
N LEU A 42 -4.70 -6.75 18.60
CA LEU A 42 -5.87 -6.62 19.48
C LEU A 42 -6.15 -7.89 20.30
N GLU A 43 -5.87 -9.08 19.76
CA GLU A 43 -6.05 -10.36 20.46
C GLU A 43 -5.18 -10.51 21.74
N ARG A 44 -4.20 -9.63 21.96
CA ARG A 44 -3.23 -9.75 23.06
C ARG A 44 -3.53 -8.96 24.33
N GLY A 45 -4.63 -8.20 24.45
CA GLY A 45 -4.92 -7.63 25.79
C GLY A 45 -5.92 -6.50 26.00
N SER A 46 -6.85 -6.17 25.10
CA SER A 46 -7.85 -5.14 25.40
C SER A 46 -9.23 -5.48 24.84
N ASN A 47 -10.20 -5.63 25.74
CA ASN A 47 -11.64 -5.78 25.47
C ASN A 47 -12.28 -4.48 24.90
N GLU A 48 -11.54 -3.68 24.14
CA GLU A 48 -12.04 -2.48 23.48
C GLU A 48 -11.75 -2.59 21.99
N GLU A 49 -12.82 -2.58 21.18
CA GLU A 49 -12.83 -2.57 19.71
C GLU A 49 -12.24 -1.27 19.13
N THR A 50 -11.03 -0.90 19.52
CA THR A 50 -10.32 0.23 18.94
C THR A 50 -9.57 -0.24 17.70
N VAL A 51 -10.28 -0.24 16.58
CA VAL A 51 -9.69 -0.54 15.26
C VAL A 51 -8.79 0.64 14.84
N PHE A 52 -7.48 0.50 15.03
CA PHE A 52 -6.49 1.46 14.56
C PHE A 52 -6.27 1.31 13.05
N GLY A 53 -6.43 2.40 12.28
CA GLY A 53 -6.10 2.44 10.85
C GLY A 53 -4.60 2.55 10.56
N THR A 54 -4.19 2.33 9.31
CA THR A 54 -2.77 2.40 8.84
C THR A 54 -2.20 3.81 8.67
N GLY A 55 -3.00 4.84 8.96
CA GLY A 55 -2.68 6.23 8.68
C GLY A 55 -1.36 6.75 9.24
N GLY A 56 -1.06 8.01 8.94
CA GLY A 56 0.15 8.67 9.43
C GLY A 56 1.45 8.09 8.87
N LYS A 57 2.44 7.82 9.75
CA LYS A 57 3.83 7.52 9.31
C LYS A 57 3.99 6.18 8.61
N LEU A 58 3.19 5.18 8.98
CA LEU A 58 3.27 3.86 8.35
C LEU A 58 2.76 3.92 6.91
N LEU A 59 1.57 4.49 6.69
CA LEU A 59 1.04 4.75 5.36
C LEU A 59 2.01 5.60 4.51
N GLN A 60 2.56 6.67 5.08
CA GLN A 60 3.57 7.51 4.38
C GLN A 60 4.78 6.68 3.93
N SER A 61 5.26 5.75 4.77
CA SER A 61 6.39 4.88 4.44
C SER A 61 6.03 3.86 3.35
N LEU A 62 4.83 3.28 3.41
CA LEU A 62 4.31 2.37 2.38
C LEU A 62 4.17 3.07 1.03
N MET A 63 3.54 4.26 0.99
CA MET A 63 3.37 5.05 -0.23
C MET A 63 4.73 5.43 -0.84
N ARG A 64 5.68 5.86 -0.01
CA ARG A 64 7.04 6.16 -0.45
C ARG A 64 7.76 4.92 -1.02
N LEU A 65 7.56 3.75 -0.41
CA LEU A 65 8.09 2.51 -0.98
C LEU A 65 7.46 2.25 -2.35
N MET A 66 6.13 2.28 -2.47
CA MET A 66 5.41 2.05 -3.74
C MET A 66 5.85 3.01 -4.85
N LYS A 67 6.11 4.28 -4.53
CA LYS A 67 6.68 5.26 -5.46
C LYS A 67 8.02 4.81 -6.07
N ASN A 68 8.80 4.03 -5.34
CA ASN A 68 10.08 3.51 -5.78
C ASN A 68 9.98 2.14 -6.47
N LEU A 69 8.80 1.52 -6.57
CA LEU A 69 8.62 0.22 -7.24
C LEU A 69 8.06 0.40 -8.66
N SER A 70 8.80 1.09 -9.54
CA SER A 70 8.35 1.41 -10.91
C SER A 70 8.16 0.19 -11.84
N GLY A 71 8.67 -0.97 -11.45
CA GLY A 71 8.53 -2.23 -12.19
C GLY A 71 7.29 -3.04 -11.82
N LEU A 72 6.40 -2.54 -10.95
CA LEU A 72 5.28 -3.32 -10.45
C LEU A 72 4.34 -3.78 -11.57
N GLN A 73 4.07 -5.08 -11.56
CA GLN A 73 3.07 -5.74 -12.37
C GLN A 73 1.91 -6.26 -11.50
N TYR A 74 2.17 -6.52 -10.22
CA TYR A 74 1.20 -6.99 -9.23
C TYR A 74 1.25 -6.10 -7.99
N LEU A 75 0.12 -5.48 -7.65
CA LEU A 75 -0.06 -4.75 -6.41
C LEU A 75 -1.28 -5.29 -5.68
N SER A 76 -1.09 -5.66 -4.42
CA SER A 76 -2.16 -6.06 -3.51
C SER A 76 -2.04 -5.30 -2.20
N LEU A 77 -3.09 -4.58 -1.86
CA LEU A 77 -3.23 -3.79 -0.63
C LEU A 77 -4.45 -4.29 0.12
N ARG A 78 -4.26 -4.67 1.38
CA ARG A 78 -5.31 -5.28 2.20
C ARG A 78 -5.36 -4.69 3.61
N GLU A 79 -6.57 -4.52 4.12
CA GLU A 79 -6.86 -4.18 5.53
C GLU A 79 -6.27 -2.83 5.97
N LEU A 80 -6.13 -1.86 5.05
CA LEU A 80 -5.50 -0.58 5.38
C LEU A 80 -6.37 0.29 6.31
N LEU A 81 -7.70 0.17 6.23
CA LEU A 81 -8.66 0.88 7.08
C LEU A 81 -8.37 2.39 7.15
N LEU A 82 -8.25 3.01 5.97
CA LEU A 82 -7.95 4.43 5.79
C LEU A 82 -9.18 5.31 5.98
N GLU A 83 -8.94 6.54 6.44
CA GLU A 83 -9.93 7.60 6.33
C GLU A 83 -10.03 8.09 4.86
N PRO A 84 -11.18 8.62 4.41
CA PRO A 84 -11.35 9.09 3.03
C PRO A 84 -10.28 10.08 2.54
N ASN A 85 -9.80 10.94 3.44
CA ASN A 85 -8.78 11.94 3.13
C ASN A 85 -7.38 11.34 2.90
N GLU A 86 -7.13 10.13 3.40
CA GLU A 86 -5.90 9.35 3.16
C GLU A 86 -6.06 8.47 1.93
N ALA A 87 -7.21 7.80 1.80
CA ALA A 87 -7.52 6.88 0.70
C ALA A 87 -7.43 7.55 -0.68
N GLN A 88 -7.80 8.83 -0.78
CA GLN A 88 -7.77 9.59 -2.03
C GLN A 88 -6.37 9.74 -2.65
N TYR A 89 -5.30 9.58 -1.86
CA TYR A 89 -3.92 9.75 -2.31
C TYR A 89 -3.17 8.41 -2.40
N LEU A 90 -3.78 7.30 -1.97
CA LEU A 90 -3.11 6.01 -1.77
C LEU A 90 -2.36 5.51 -3.02
N LEU A 91 -2.93 5.71 -4.21
CA LEU A 91 -2.41 5.19 -5.47
C LEU A 91 -1.83 6.28 -6.39
N ASP A 92 -1.65 7.52 -5.94
CA ASP A 92 -1.17 8.64 -6.77
C ASP A 92 0.19 8.33 -7.42
N ASP A 93 1.19 7.98 -6.60
CA ASP A 93 2.53 7.68 -7.11
C ASP A 93 2.53 6.40 -7.98
N VAL A 94 1.70 5.40 -7.64
CA VAL A 94 1.55 4.16 -8.40
C VAL A 94 0.93 4.42 -9.77
N ALA A 95 -0.07 5.29 -9.82
CA ALA A 95 -0.67 5.74 -11.07
C ALA A 95 0.37 6.42 -11.96
N ILE A 96 1.26 7.25 -11.39
CA ILE A 96 2.30 7.95 -12.15
C ILE A 96 3.37 6.98 -12.67
N ASN A 97 3.93 6.12 -11.81
CA ASN A 97 5.09 5.31 -12.15
C ASN A 97 4.76 3.95 -12.78
N CYS A 98 3.54 3.43 -12.58
CA CYS A 98 3.12 2.09 -13.00
C CYS A 98 1.87 2.05 -13.90
N CYS A 99 1.42 3.20 -14.43
CA CYS A 99 0.29 3.29 -15.37
C CYS A 99 0.30 2.21 -16.46
N GLN A 100 1.49 1.92 -17.02
CA GLN A 100 1.67 1.00 -18.14
C GLN A 100 2.23 -0.36 -17.72
N THR A 101 2.72 -0.53 -16.50
CA THR A 101 3.36 -1.77 -16.05
C THR A 101 2.42 -2.64 -15.23
N LEU A 102 1.47 -2.03 -14.52
CA LEU A 102 0.59 -2.75 -13.61
C LEU A 102 -0.41 -3.64 -14.37
N LEU A 103 -0.38 -4.94 -14.09
CA LEU A 103 -1.24 -5.96 -14.71
C LEU A 103 -2.31 -6.47 -13.75
N THR A 104 -2.03 -6.47 -12.45
CA THR A 104 -2.96 -6.91 -11.40
C THR A 104 -2.98 -5.91 -10.26
N LEU A 105 -4.18 -5.46 -9.91
CA LEU A 105 -4.43 -4.59 -8.77
C LEU A 105 -5.49 -5.23 -7.87
N LYS A 106 -5.16 -5.40 -6.60
CA LYS A 106 -6.09 -5.84 -5.56
C LYS A 106 -6.14 -4.80 -4.45
N VAL A 107 -7.35 -4.33 -4.15
CA VAL A 107 -7.60 -3.33 -3.11
C VAL A 107 -8.75 -3.85 -2.25
N LEU A 108 -8.42 -4.41 -1.09
CA LEU A 108 -9.36 -5.13 -0.24
C LEU A 108 -9.41 -4.49 1.15
N ASN A 109 -10.59 -4.09 1.59
CA ASN A 109 -10.84 -3.47 2.89
C ASN A 109 -9.88 -2.30 3.19
N CYS A 110 -9.74 -1.36 2.24
CA CYS A 110 -8.73 -0.30 2.33
C CYS A 110 -9.25 0.98 2.97
N SER A 111 -10.57 1.20 3.05
CA SER A 111 -11.18 2.34 3.74
C SER A 111 -12.07 1.89 4.89
N LYS A 112 -12.25 2.78 5.89
CA LYS A 112 -13.20 2.57 7.00
C LYS A 112 -14.65 2.87 6.63
N GLN A 113 -14.84 3.71 5.60
CA GLN A 113 -16.13 4.15 5.10
C GLN A 113 -16.12 4.04 3.58
N PRO A 114 -17.29 3.84 2.94
CA PRO A 114 -17.39 3.76 1.50
C PRO A 114 -16.68 4.92 0.79
N TYR A 115 -15.60 4.59 0.09
CA TYR A 115 -14.78 5.56 -0.62
C TYR A 115 -14.48 5.09 -2.07
N PRO A 116 -14.76 5.91 -3.09
CA PRO A 116 -14.51 5.55 -4.48
C PRO A 116 -13.02 5.68 -4.84
N ILE A 117 -12.36 4.55 -5.11
CA ILE A 117 -10.95 4.53 -5.52
C ILE A 117 -10.86 4.64 -7.04
N LEU A 118 -10.80 5.88 -7.54
CA LEU A 118 -10.90 6.18 -8.97
C LEU A 118 -9.61 5.90 -9.77
N HIS A 119 -8.45 5.84 -9.11
CA HIS A 119 -7.14 5.59 -9.74
C HIS A 119 -7.10 4.30 -10.56
N VAL A 120 -7.95 3.32 -10.25
CA VAL A 120 -8.02 2.04 -10.95
C VAL A 120 -8.25 2.21 -12.46
N GLY A 121 -8.88 3.32 -12.87
CA GLY A 121 -9.17 3.63 -14.28
C GLY A 121 -7.96 4.09 -15.10
N VAL A 122 -6.83 4.42 -14.47
CA VAL A 122 -5.66 4.96 -15.19
C VAL A 122 -4.66 3.87 -15.62
N PHE A 123 -4.79 2.65 -15.11
CA PHE A 123 -3.87 1.55 -15.41
C PHE A 123 -4.23 0.89 -16.74
N ILE A 124 -3.56 1.29 -17.82
CA ILE A 124 -3.95 0.95 -19.20
C ILE A 124 -3.74 -0.53 -19.55
N ASN A 125 -2.84 -1.22 -18.84
CA ASN A 125 -2.49 -2.62 -19.08
C ASN A 125 -3.07 -3.56 -18.01
N LEU A 126 -3.99 -3.05 -17.17
CA LEU A 126 -4.58 -3.83 -16.10
C LEU A 126 -5.44 -4.97 -16.67
N LYS A 127 -5.10 -6.20 -16.27
CA LYS A 127 -5.79 -7.43 -16.68
C LYS A 127 -6.71 -7.96 -15.59
N THR A 128 -6.30 -7.76 -14.33
CA THR A 128 -7.02 -8.26 -13.16
C THR A 128 -7.23 -7.12 -12.18
N LEU A 129 -8.49 -6.84 -11.89
CA LEU A 129 -8.90 -5.91 -10.85
C LEU A 129 -9.74 -6.66 -9.81
N VAL A 130 -9.31 -6.62 -8.55
CA VAL A 130 -10.08 -7.16 -7.42
C VAL A 130 -10.29 -6.04 -6.42
N ILE A 131 -11.54 -5.64 -6.22
CA ILE A 131 -11.92 -4.60 -5.27
C ILE A 131 -13.00 -5.17 -4.36
N SER A 132 -12.82 -5.05 -3.04
CA SER A 132 -13.91 -5.33 -2.09
C SER A 132 -14.84 -4.11 -2.00
N PRO A 133 -16.06 -4.28 -1.46
CA PRO A 133 -16.78 -3.14 -0.88
C PRO A 133 -15.81 -2.34 0.02
N GLN A 134 -15.81 -1.03 -0.16
CA GLN A 134 -15.00 -0.05 0.56
C GLN A 134 -15.79 0.56 1.71
#